data_AF-D4K6H2-F1
#
_entry.id   AF-D4K6H2-F1
#
_cell.length_a   1.000
_cell.length_b   1.000
_cell.length_c   1.000
_cell.angle_alpha   90.00
_cell.angle_beta   90.00
_cell.angle_gamma   90.00
#
_symmetry.space_group_name_H-M   'P 1'
#
loop_
_entity.id
_entity.type
_entity.pdbx_description
1 polymer ?
#
loop_
_entity_poly.entity_id
_entity_poly.type
_entity_poly.pdbx_seq_one_letter_code
_entity_poly.pdbx_strand_id
1 'polypeptide(L)'
;MKQQTERFTPAALTLSLVTAALADGIPQSVPVRRALWLGVVSAVCLCILSALAVAMLQNKAPSLAVRLALTAGLFMELMHTLVQAQGLCTAEFSSMALLGFLPLLLWAGWAVPPASWNASARVLWWFAAVGGVVCLLGLAGQLHWYRLFTPAQPTAANWDIPVYAEYFAGALLCSARSARRTVWLPVWGFAVQAAALLGSALLFGSETYPRLELLRAWSSGSFSRMDALLLLLWLLCAVYRAAMLCAAIRLLWQQPEAEVQP
;
A
#
# COMPACT_ATOMS: atom_id res chain seq x y z
N MET A 1 14.73 17.16 25.09
CA MET A 1 14.14 17.27 23.73
C MET A 1 14.43 16.02 22.87
N LYS A 2 14.07 14.79 23.32
CA LYS A 2 14.44 13.54 22.61
C LYS A 2 13.26 12.66 22.11
N GLN A 3 12.00 13.06 22.33
CA GLN A 3 10.84 12.19 22.01
C GLN A 3 10.26 12.36 20.60
N GLN A 4 10.76 13.29 19.77
CA GLN A 4 10.21 13.54 18.43
C GLN A 4 10.79 12.64 17.32
N THR A 5 11.85 11.87 17.59
CA THR A 5 12.61 11.16 16.54
C THR A 5 12.22 9.69 16.39
N GLU A 6 11.28 9.15 17.17
CA GLU A 6 10.91 7.72 17.12
C GLU A 6 9.57 7.43 16.42
N ARG A 7 9.01 8.37 15.67
CA ARG A 7 7.70 8.18 15.02
C ARG A 7 7.80 8.14 13.50
N PHE A 8 6.89 7.40 12.88
CA PHE A 8 6.79 7.35 11.42
C PHE A 8 6.20 8.64 10.87
N THR A 9 6.61 8.98 9.65
CA THR A 9 6.01 10.06 8.88
C THR A 9 4.77 9.56 8.12
N PRO A 10 3.79 10.44 7.82
CA PRO A 10 2.66 10.06 6.98
C PRO A 10 3.10 9.65 5.56
N ALA A 11 4.28 10.11 5.10
CA ALA A 11 4.89 9.70 3.84
C ALA A 11 5.29 8.21 3.81
N ALA A 12 5.78 7.67 4.94
CA ALA A 12 6.10 6.26 5.08
C ALA A 12 4.85 5.37 5.07
N LEU A 13 3.80 5.79 5.78
CA LEU A 13 2.51 5.08 5.81
C LEU A 13 1.80 5.13 4.46
N THR A 14 1.81 6.27 3.78
CA THR A 14 1.26 6.39 2.43
C THR A 14 2.02 5.51 1.44
N LEU A 15 3.36 5.48 1.48
CA LEU A 15 4.14 4.61 0.60
C LEU A 15 3.81 3.13 0.82
N SER A 16 3.74 2.71 2.08
CA SER A 16 3.32 1.36 2.46
C SER A 16 1.97 1.04 1.86
N LEU A 17 0.98 1.90 2.11
CA LEU A 17 -0.38 1.73 1.63
C LEU A 17 -0.44 1.66 0.11
N VAL A 18 0.23 2.58 -0.59
CA VAL A 18 0.27 2.62 -2.06
C VAL A 18 0.85 1.32 -2.61
N THR A 19 1.85 0.75 -1.95
CA THR A 19 2.47 -0.52 -2.34
C THR A 19 1.48 -1.68 -2.28
N ALA A 20 0.69 -1.79 -1.20
CA ALA A 20 -0.33 -2.82 -1.06
C ALA A 20 -1.53 -2.57 -1.99
N ALA A 21 -1.95 -1.32 -2.12
CA ALA A 21 -3.04 -0.92 -3.00
C ALA A 21 -2.74 -1.27 -4.48
N LEU A 22 -1.48 -1.12 -4.89
CA LEU A 22 -1.05 -1.50 -6.24
C LEU A 22 -1.07 -3.03 -6.45
N ALA A 23 -0.86 -3.81 -5.40
CA ALA A 23 -0.87 -5.27 -5.44
C ALA A 23 -2.30 -5.82 -5.49
N ASP A 24 -3.19 -5.33 -4.63
CA ASP A 24 -4.53 -5.88 -4.45
C ASP A 24 -5.42 -5.55 -5.65
N GLY A 25 -5.50 -4.27 -6.02
CA GLY A 25 -6.39 -3.75 -7.07
C GLY A 25 -7.86 -4.18 -6.99
N ILE A 26 -8.65 -3.53 -7.84
CA ILE A 26 -10.08 -3.78 -7.90
C ILE A 26 -10.32 -4.91 -8.91
N PRO A 27 -11.12 -5.94 -8.56
CA PRO A 27 -11.49 -6.99 -9.51
C PRO A 27 -12.20 -6.37 -10.73
N GLN A 28 -11.69 -6.66 -11.93
CA GLN A 28 -12.13 -6.08 -13.22
C GLN A 28 -13.51 -6.56 -13.69
N SER A 29 -14.20 -7.33 -12.86
CA SER A 29 -15.51 -7.94 -13.11
C SER A 29 -16.70 -6.99 -12.91
N VAL A 30 -16.45 -5.79 -12.39
CA VAL A 30 -17.48 -4.75 -12.15
C VAL A 30 -17.29 -3.62 -13.17
N PRO A 31 -18.37 -3.06 -13.76
CA PRO A 31 -18.24 -1.90 -14.65
C PRO A 31 -17.50 -0.76 -13.94
N VAL A 32 -16.48 -0.21 -14.60
CA VAL A 32 -15.54 0.79 -14.06
C VAL A 32 -16.25 1.92 -13.32
N ARG A 33 -17.34 2.44 -13.88
CA ARG A 33 -18.14 3.50 -13.25
C ARG A 33 -18.70 3.10 -11.88
N ARG A 34 -19.23 1.89 -11.76
CA ARG A 34 -19.79 1.38 -10.49
C ARG A 34 -18.68 1.11 -9.49
N ALA A 35 -17.56 0.54 -9.94
CA ALA A 35 -16.39 0.32 -9.12
C ALA A 35 -15.81 1.64 -8.58
N LEU A 36 -15.73 2.68 -9.40
CA LEU A 36 -15.29 4.01 -8.94
C LEU A 36 -16.26 4.63 -7.94
N TRP A 37 -17.58 4.57 -8.18
CA TRP A 37 -18.56 5.10 -7.23
C TRP A 37 -18.54 4.39 -5.89
N LEU A 38 -18.55 3.06 -5.90
CA LEU A 38 -18.48 2.28 -4.66
C LEU A 38 -17.13 2.48 -3.94
N GLY A 39 -16.04 2.63 -4.70
CA GLY A 39 -14.72 2.94 -4.16
C GLY A 39 -14.63 4.33 -3.55
N VAL A 40 -15.28 5.35 -4.12
CA VAL A 40 -15.38 6.68 -3.50
C VAL A 40 -16.16 6.60 -2.19
N VAL A 41 -17.30 5.91 -2.19
CA VAL A 41 -18.13 5.73 -0.98
C VAL A 41 -17.35 4.99 0.11
N SER A 42 -16.64 3.91 -0.24
CA SER A 42 -15.83 3.16 0.72
C SER A 42 -14.64 3.99 1.23
N ALA A 43 -13.97 4.75 0.37
CA ALA A 43 -12.88 5.63 0.77
C ALA A 43 -13.34 6.71 1.75
N VAL A 44 -14.50 7.35 1.49
CA VAL A 44 -15.10 8.33 2.40
C VAL A 44 -15.48 7.68 3.73
N CYS A 45 -16.12 6.51 3.70
CA CYS A 45 -16.48 5.77 4.90
C CYS A 45 -15.23 5.42 5.74
N LEU A 46 -14.17 4.92 5.11
CA LEU A 46 -12.90 4.61 5.76
C LEU A 46 -12.20 5.87 6.30
N CYS A 47 -12.32 7.02 5.62
CA CYS A 47 -11.82 8.29 6.16
C CYS A 47 -12.55 8.65 7.45
N ILE A 48 -13.88 8.53 7.48
CA ILE A 48 -14.68 8.80 8.69
C ILE A 48 -14.27 7.84 9.81
N LEU A 49 -14.17 6.53 9.53
CA LEU A 49 -13.75 5.54 10.51
C LEU A 49 -12.31 5.78 11.01
N SER A 50 -11.39 6.17 10.13
CA SER A 50 -10.02 6.52 10.51
C SER A 50 -9.96 7.78 11.38
N ALA A 51 -10.78 8.79 11.09
CA ALA A 51 -10.90 10.00 11.90
C ALA A 51 -11.45 9.69 13.29
N LEU A 52 -12.47 8.82 13.37
CA LEU A 52 -13.03 8.33 14.63
C LEU A 52 -12.00 7.55 15.44
N ALA A 53 -11.27 6.63 14.81
CA ALA A 53 -10.20 5.88 15.45
C ALA A 53 -9.12 6.83 16.01
N VAL A 54 -8.70 7.81 15.21
CA VAL A 54 -7.73 8.83 15.64
C VAL A 54 -8.26 9.63 16.83
N ALA A 55 -9.53 10.05 16.82
CA ALA A 55 -10.13 10.78 17.93
C ALA A 55 -10.21 9.95 19.22
N MET A 56 -10.55 8.66 19.11
CA MET A 56 -10.63 7.76 20.26
C MET A 56 -9.26 7.41 20.86
N LEU A 57 -8.22 7.34 20.01
CA LEU A 57 -6.86 6.96 20.38
C LEU A 57 -5.98 8.15 20.81
N GLN A 58 -6.37 9.39 20.53
CA GLN A 58 -5.56 10.59 20.83
C GLN A 58 -5.40 10.89 22.32
N ASN A 59 -6.41 10.59 23.15
CA ASN A 59 -6.46 10.99 24.56
C ASN A 59 -6.57 9.81 25.53
N LYS A 60 -6.45 8.56 25.05
CA LYS A 60 -6.56 7.36 25.88
C LYS A 60 -5.47 6.36 25.53
N ALA A 61 -4.87 5.76 26.55
CA ALA A 61 -4.02 4.59 26.36
C ALA A 61 -4.84 3.49 25.65
N PRO A 62 -4.35 2.95 24.52
CA PRO A 62 -5.09 1.93 23.79
C PRO A 62 -5.24 0.68 24.67
N SER A 63 -6.47 0.18 24.80
CA SER A 63 -6.76 -1.05 25.53
C SER A 63 -5.98 -2.22 24.92
N LEU A 64 -5.69 -3.22 25.75
CA LEU A 64 -4.95 -4.42 25.32
C LEU A 64 -5.65 -5.09 24.12
N ALA A 65 -6.98 -5.13 24.10
CA ALA A 65 -7.77 -5.65 22.98
C ALA A 65 -7.53 -4.87 21.68
N VAL A 66 -7.48 -3.53 21.74
CA VAL A 66 -7.21 -2.69 20.55
C VAL A 66 -5.77 -2.88 20.06
N ARG A 67 -4.79 -2.99 20.98
CA ARG A 67 -3.40 -3.31 20.61
C ARG A 67 -3.32 -4.67 19.93
N LEU A 68 -3.94 -5.71 20.49
CA LEU A 68 -3.98 -7.04 19.90
C LEU A 68 -4.63 -7.02 18.52
N ALA A 69 -5.79 -6.38 18.38
CA ALA A 69 -6.49 -6.27 17.10
C ALA A 69 -5.65 -5.55 16.03
N LEU A 70 -5.00 -4.43 16.38
CA LEU A 70 -4.10 -3.72 15.46
C LEU A 70 -2.87 -4.55 15.11
N THR A 71 -2.29 -5.26 16.08
CA THR A 71 -1.12 -6.12 15.83
C THR A 71 -1.47 -7.31 14.93
N ALA A 72 -2.63 -7.93 15.14
CA ALA A 72 -3.15 -8.98 14.28
C ALA A 72 -3.41 -8.46 12.86
N GLY A 73 -4.02 -7.27 12.73
CA GLY A 73 -4.23 -6.61 11.44
C GLY A 73 -2.91 -6.33 10.70
N LEU A 74 -1.94 -5.70 11.37
CA LEU A 74 -0.62 -5.41 10.77
C LEU A 74 0.15 -6.69 10.44
N PHE A 75 0.00 -7.75 11.23
CA PHE A 75 0.62 -9.05 10.96
C PHE A 75 -0.01 -9.74 9.75
N MET A 76 -1.35 -9.68 9.61
CA MET A 76 -2.04 -10.18 8.42
C MET A 76 -1.58 -9.44 7.16
N GLU A 77 -1.46 -8.11 7.23
CA GLU A 77 -0.91 -7.28 6.14
C GLU A 77 0.54 -7.65 5.81
N LEU A 78 1.36 -7.91 6.83
CA LEU A 78 2.73 -8.37 6.66
C LEU A 78 2.77 -9.71 5.91
N MET A 79 2.01 -10.70 6.37
CA MET A 79 1.95 -12.00 5.70
C MET A 79 1.45 -11.86 4.26
N HIS A 80 0.44 -11.03 4.04
CA HIS A 80 -0.11 -10.79 2.71
C HIS A 80 0.94 -10.21 1.76
N THR A 81 1.67 -9.17 2.18
CA THR A 81 2.75 -8.58 1.36
C THR A 81 3.88 -9.56 1.08
N LEU A 82 4.25 -10.40 2.04
CA LEU A 82 5.28 -11.42 1.85
C LEU A 82 4.84 -12.50 0.86
N VAL A 83 3.60 -12.98 0.96
CA VAL A 83 3.04 -13.96 0.03
C VAL A 83 2.96 -13.38 -1.39
N GLN A 84 2.52 -12.13 -1.53
CA GLN A 84 2.47 -11.44 -2.82
C GLN A 84 3.85 -11.26 -3.44
N ALA A 85 4.80 -10.73 -2.67
CA ALA A 85 6.16 -10.50 -3.15
C ALA A 85 6.89 -11.82 -3.45
N GLN A 86 6.70 -12.86 -2.65
CA GLN A 86 7.26 -14.19 -2.92
C GLN A 86 6.60 -14.83 -4.15
N GLY A 87 5.29 -14.68 -4.32
CA GLY A 87 4.56 -15.13 -5.50
C GLY A 87 5.12 -14.51 -6.79
N LEU A 88 5.35 -13.20 -6.78
CA LEU A 88 5.97 -12.47 -7.90
C LEU A 88 7.42 -12.89 -8.13
N CYS A 89 8.24 -13.03 -7.08
CA CYS A 89 9.62 -13.53 -7.19
C CYS A 89 9.68 -14.96 -7.78
N THR A 90 8.72 -15.80 -7.43
CA THR A 90 8.64 -17.17 -7.94
C THR A 90 8.18 -17.18 -9.39
N ALA A 91 7.16 -16.39 -9.73
CA ALA A 91 6.60 -16.33 -11.08
C ALA A 91 7.56 -15.72 -12.11
N GLU A 92 8.23 -14.61 -11.76
CA GLU A 92 9.06 -13.86 -12.72
C GLU A 92 10.53 -14.24 -12.69
N PHE A 93 11.06 -14.64 -11.52
CA PHE A 93 12.49 -14.91 -11.34
C PHE A 93 12.80 -16.36 -10.95
N SER A 94 11.78 -17.23 -10.88
CA SER A 94 11.94 -18.62 -10.40
C SER A 94 12.71 -18.72 -9.09
N SER A 95 12.53 -17.74 -8.19
CA SER A 95 13.39 -17.56 -7.02
C SER A 95 12.64 -17.55 -5.69
N MET A 96 13.18 -18.27 -4.71
CA MET A 96 12.74 -18.26 -3.31
C MET A 96 13.50 -17.26 -2.44
N ALA A 97 14.17 -16.28 -3.06
CA ALA A 97 15.06 -15.34 -2.37
C ALA A 97 14.37 -14.58 -1.23
N LEU A 98 13.12 -14.15 -1.39
CA LEU A 98 12.42 -13.37 -0.35
C LEU A 98 12.26 -14.19 0.95
N LEU A 99 11.99 -15.49 0.84
CA LEU A 99 11.92 -16.39 1.99
C LEU A 99 13.28 -16.52 2.69
N GLY A 100 14.38 -16.55 1.93
CA GLY A 100 15.75 -16.51 2.48
C GLY A 100 16.13 -15.18 3.15
N PHE A 101 15.60 -14.06 2.64
CA PHE A 101 15.82 -12.73 3.24
C PHE A 101 14.88 -12.41 4.41
N LEU A 102 13.79 -13.16 4.59
CA LEU A 102 12.81 -12.97 5.66
C LEU A 102 13.41 -12.76 7.07
N PRO A 103 14.35 -13.60 7.57
CA PRO A 103 14.95 -13.37 8.89
C PRO A 103 15.67 -12.03 8.99
N LEU A 104 16.33 -11.59 7.92
CA LEU A 104 17.01 -10.29 7.87
C LEU A 104 16.00 -9.14 7.84
N LEU A 105 14.85 -9.29 7.17
CA LEU A 105 13.80 -8.27 7.14
C LEU A 105 13.13 -8.09 8.49
N LEU A 106 12.84 -9.21 9.17
CA LEU A 106 12.29 -9.18 10.53
C LEU A 106 13.31 -8.59 11.51
N TRP A 107 14.59 -8.97 11.39
CA TRP A 107 15.66 -8.38 12.19
C TRP A 107 15.80 -6.88 11.92
N ALA A 108 15.79 -6.44 10.66
CA ALA A 108 15.89 -5.03 10.30
C ALA A 108 14.70 -4.24 10.85
N GLY A 109 13.46 -4.74 10.69
CA GLY A 109 12.26 -4.14 11.27
C GLY A 109 12.34 -4.06 12.80
N TRP A 110 12.98 -5.03 13.45
CA TRP A 110 13.13 -5.05 14.89
C TRP A 110 14.29 -4.19 15.41
N ALA A 111 15.41 -4.07 14.71
CA ALA A 111 16.63 -3.42 15.20
C ALA A 111 16.71 -1.94 14.78
N VAL A 112 16.17 -1.58 13.62
CA VAL A 112 16.38 -0.27 12.99
C VAL A 112 15.37 0.75 13.53
N PRO A 113 15.80 1.98 13.91
CA PRO A 113 14.89 2.98 14.45
C PRO A 113 13.90 3.49 13.40
N PRO A 114 12.63 3.76 13.78
CA PRO A 114 11.54 4.22 12.90
C PRO A 114 11.86 5.49 12.09
N ALA A 115 12.70 6.38 12.61
CA ALA A 115 13.13 7.57 11.87
C ALA A 115 13.91 7.25 10.58
N SER A 116 14.75 6.21 10.60
CA SER A 116 15.59 5.87 9.45
C SER A 116 14.75 5.37 8.26
N TRP A 117 13.65 4.66 8.54
CA TRP A 117 12.68 4.24 7.54
C TRP A 117 11.98 5.42 6.84
N ASN A 118 11.95 6.62 7.45
CA ASN A 118 11.42 7.82 6.80
C ASN A 118 12.34 8.35 5.69
N ALA A 119 13.65 8.20 5.84
CA ALA A 119 14.61 8.57 4.80
C ALA A 119 14.47 7.62 3.60
N SER A 120 14.41 6.32 3.86
CA SER A 120 14.16 5.31 2.83
C SER A 120 12.82 5.53 2.12
N ALA A 121 11.76 5.87 2.85
CA ALA A 121 10.45 6.19 2.26
C ALA A 121 10.53 7.35 1.26
N ARG A 122 11.30 8.40 1.58
CA ARG A 122 11.45 9.57 0.70
C ARG A 122 12.16 9.21 -0.60
N VAL A 123 13.20 8.39 -0.51
CA VAL A 123 13.96 7.91 -1.67
C VAL A 123 13.06 7.03 -2.55
N LEU A 124 12.33 6.08 -1.94
CA LEU A 124 11.39 5.23 -2.65
C LEU A 124 10.25 6.02 -3.30
N TRP A 125 9.76 7.08 -2.67
CA TRP A 125 8.76 7.98 -3.26
C TRP A 125 9.28 8.67 -4.53
N TRP A 126 10.54 9.10 -4.55
CA TRP A 126 11.14 9.66 -5.77
C TRP A 126 11.22 8.62 -6.88
N PHE A 127 11.66 7.39 -6.55
CA PHE A 127 11.67 6.32 -7.54
C PHE A 127 10.26 5.95 -8.02
N ALA A 128 9.28 5.90 -7.13
CA ALA A 128 7.88 5.65 -7.48
C ALA A 128 7.30 6.77 -8.36
N ALA A 129 7.63 8.03 -8.07
CA ALA A 129 7.21 9.16 -8.88
C ALA A 129 7.85 9.13 -10.28
N VAL A 130 9.17 8.90 -10.36
CA VAL A 130 9.87 8.78 -11.65
C VAL A 130 9.37 7.58 -12.44
N GLY A 131 9.27 6.41 -11.80
CA GLY A 131 8.73 5.19 -12.40
C GLY A 131 7.28 5.37 -12.87
N GLY A 132 6.45 6.09 -12.09
CA GLY A 132 5.08 6.44 -12.45
C GLY A 132 5.00 7.38 -13.65
N VAL A 133 5.83 8.43 -13.70
CA VAL A 133 5.89 9.35 -14.86
C VAL A 133 6.36 8.61 -16.11
N VAL A 134 7.40 7.79 -15.99
CA VAL A 134 7.88 6.96 -17.11
C VAL A 134 6.75 6.04 -17.58
N CYS A 135 6.11 5.31 -16.66
CA CYS A 135 4.98 4.43 -16.96
C CYS A 135 3.86 5.16 -17.71
N LEU A 136 3.43 6.34 -17.24
CA LEU A 136 2.40 7.14 -17.90
C LEU A 136 2.83 7.62 -19.29
N LEU A 137 4.07 8.08 -19.45
CA LEU A 137 4.55 8.60 -20.73
C LEU A 137 4.55 7.56 -21.84
N GLY A 138 4.92 6.31 -21.57
CA GLY A 138 4.87 5.29 -22.63
C GLY A 138 3.53 4.58 -22.78
N LEU A 139 2.64 4.68 -21.80
CA LEU A 139 1.25 4.26 -21.98
C LEU A 139 0.41 5.32 -22.70
N ALA A 140 0.79 6.61 -22.64
CA ALA A 140 0.01 7.73 -23.18
C ALA A 140 -0.40 7.53 -24.66
N GLY A 141 0.46 6.91 -25.48
CA GLY A 141 0.18 6.64 -26.90
C GLY A 141 -0.77 5.47 -27.17
N GLN A 142 -1.17 4.72 -26.15
CA GLN A 142 -1.99 3.51 -26.27
C GLN A 142 -3.30 3.56 -25.47
N LEU A 143 -3.57 4.68 -24.77
CA LEU A 143 -4.81 4.89 -24.04
C LEU A 143 -5.96 5.14 -25.02
N HIS A 144 -6.91 4.21 -25.09
CA HIS A 144 -8.06 4.33 -25.98
C HIS A 144 -9.33 4.63 -25.17
N TRP A 145 -9.72 5.92 -25.14
CA TRP A 145 -10.88 6.41 -24.37
C TRP A 145 -12.19 5.69 -24.66
N TYR A 146 -12.40 5.23 -25.89
CA TYR A 146 -13.64 4.52 -26.26
C TYR A 146 -13.77 3.17 -25.55
N ARG A 147 -12.67 2.54 -25.10
CA ARG A 147 -12.67 1.24 -24.40
C ARG A 147 -13.27 1.30 -22.99
N LEU A 148 -13.37 2.51 -22.40
CA LEU A 148 -14.05 2.74 -21.11
C LEU A 148 -15.55 2.45 -21.15
N PHE A 149 -16.16 2.49 -22.34
CA PHE A 149 -17.60 2.28 -22.54
C PHE A 149 -17.96 0.85 -22.92
N THR A 150 -16.97 -0.03 -23.07
CA THR A 150 -17.20 -1.44 -23.38
C THR A 150 -17.91 -2.11 -22.19
N PRO A 151 -19.08 -2.73 -22.37
CA PRO A 151 -19.83 -3.32 -21.27
C PRO A 151 -19.04 -4.50 -20.68
N ALA A 152 -18.70 -4.41 -19.39
CA ALA A 152 -18.09 -5.51 -18.65
C ALA A 152 -19.12 -6.62 -18.41
N GLN A 153 -18.74 -7.88 -18.67
CA GLN A 153 -19.57 -9.04 -18.43
C GLN A 153 -19.82 -9.17 -16.91
N PRO A 154 -21.08 -9.19 -16.44
CA PRO A 154 -21.37 -9.24 -15.01
C PRO A 154 -21.11 -10.65 -14.47
N THR A 155 -19.86 -10.92 -14.09
CA THR A 155 -19.58 -12.02 -13.16
C THR A 155 -19.87 -11.56 -11.74
N ALA A 156 -20.59 -12.37 -10.97
CA ALA A 156 -20.88 -12.14 -9.56
C ALA A 156 -19.56 -12.16 -8.75
N ALA A 157 -18.82 -11.06 -8.77
CA ALA A 157 -17.64 -10.89 -7.96
C ALA A 157 -18.06 -10.25 -6.63
N ASN A 158 -17.64 -10.89 -5.54
CA ASN A 158 -17.74 -10.33 -4.21
C ASN A 158 -16.98 -8.99 -4.21
N TRP A 159 -17.66 -7.95 -3.73
CA TRP A 159 -17.10 -6.62 -3.57
C TRP A 159 -16.20 -6.63 -2.33
N ASP A 160 -14.91 -6.93 -2.51
CA ASP A 160 -13.93 -6.90 -1.44
C ASP A 160 -13.33 -5.49 -1.33
N ILE A 161 -13.70 -4.77 -0.28
CA ILE A 161 -13.11 -3.46 0.06
C ILE A 161 -11.77 -3.75 0.73
N PRO A 162 -10.63 -3.32 0.17
CA PRO A 162 -9.34 -3.51 0.81
C PRO A 162 -9.25 -2.60 2.04
N VAL A 163 -9.33 -3.21 3.22
CA VAL A 163 -9.22 -2.54 4.53
C VAL A 163 -7.84 -2.79 5.09
N TYR A 164 -6.96 -1.79 4.99
CA TYR A 164 -5.61 -1.88 5.53
C TYR A 164 -5.57 -1.47 7.00
N ALA A 165 -4.85 -2.24 7.82
CA ALA A 165 -4.69 -1.97 9.25
C ALA A 165 -4.03 -0.60 9.52
N GLU A 166 -3.24 -0.07 8.58
CA GLU A 166 -2.56 1.22 8.70
C GLU A 166 -3.51 2.42 8.73
N TYR A 167 -4.74 2.26 8.21
CA TYR A 167 -5.78 3.29 8.31
C TYR A 167 -6.12 3.66 9.74
N PHE A 168 -6.04 2.69 10.65
CA PHE A 168 -6.45 2.84 12.04
C PHE A 168 -5.25 3.07 12.98
N ALA A 169 -4.05 2.65 12.57
CA ALA A 169 -2.84 2.77 13.39
C ALA A 169 -2.19 4.17 13.36
N GLY A 170 -2.66 5.09 12.50
CA GLY A 170 -2.03 6.41 12.29
C GLY A 170 -1.88 7.28 13.55
N ALA A 171 -2.80 7.18 14.52
CA ALA A 171 -2.70 7.92 15.79
C ALA A 171 -1.57 7.41 16.70
N LEU A 172 -1.22 6.13 16.60
CA LEU A 172 -0.21 5.48 17.44
C LEU A 172 1.18 5.50 16.79
N LEU A 173 1.22 5.41 15.46
CA LEU A 173 2.47 5.34 14.70
C LEU A 173 3.07 6.71 14.36
N CYS A 174 2.24 7.77 14.32
CA CYS A 174 2.66 9.12 13.96
C CYS A 174 2.56 10.11 15.13
N SER A 175 3.16 11.30 14.98
CA SER A 175 2.95 12.41 15.92
C SER A 175 1.51 12.94 15.86
N ALA A 176 1.00 13.52 16.94
CA ALA A 176 -0.40 14.00 17.03
C ALA A 176 -0.80 14.97 15.90
N ARG A 177 0.12 15.84 15.46
CA ARG A 177 -0.10 16.77 14.33
C ARG A 177 -0.17 16.03 12.98
N SER A 178 0.62 14.97 12.80
CA SER A 178 0.63 14.15 11.59
C SER A 178 -0.48 13.09 11.54
N ALA A 179 -1.05 12.71 12.68
CA ALA A 179 -2.18 11.77 12.76
C ALA A 179 -3.45 12.30 12.08
N ARG A 180 -3.61 13.62 11.94
CA ARG A 180 -4.71 14.19 11.13
C ARG A 180 -4.49 13.99 9.63
N ARG A 181 -3.24 13.92 9.18
CA ARG A 181 -2.93 13.62 7.77
C ARG A 181 -3.14 12.15 7.44
N THR A 182 -3.02 11.25 8.42
CA THR A 182 -3.28 9.82 8.20
C THR A 182 -4.76 9.52 7.94
N VAL A 183 -5.67 10.42 8.29
CA VAL A 183 -7.11 10.30 7.95
C VAL A 183 -7.35 10.26 6.44
N TRP A 184 -6.46 10.88 5.66
CA TRP A 184 -6.54 10.90 4.20
C TRP A 184 -5.88 9.69 3.53
N LEU A 185 -5.34 8.74 4.31
CA LEU A 185 -4.74 7.52 3.77
C LEU A 185 -5.70 6.74 2.88
N PRO A 186 -6.98 6.49 3.25
CA PRO A 186 -7.90 5.73 2.41
C PRO A 186 -8.14 6.36 1.04
N VAL A 187 -8.09 7.70 0.94
CA VAL A 187 -8.20 8.41 -0.35
C VAL A 187 -7.01 8.11 -1.25
N TRP A 188 -5.79 8.05 -0.69
CA TRP A 188 -4.60 7.69 -1.46
C TRP A 188 -4.62 6.23 -1.94
N GLY A 189 -5.04 5.29 -1.07
CA GLY A 189 -5.21 3.89 -1.45
C GLY A 189 -6.21 3.74 -2.60
N PHE A 190 -7.36 4.42 -2.48
CA PHE A 190 -8.36 4.46 -3.54
C PHE A 190 -7.85 5.12 -4.82
N ALA A 191 -7.13 6.23 -4.74
CA ALA A 191 -6.61 6.94 -5.92
C ALA A 191 -5.69 6.04 -6.75
N VAL A 192 -4.82 5.25 -6.11
CA VAL A 192 -3.93 4.29 -6.78
C VAL A 192 -4.72 3.16 -7.42
N GLN A 193 -5.69 2.59 -6.71
CA GLN A 193 -6.54 1.53 -7.23
C GLN A 193 -7.41 2.02 -8.40
N ALA A 194 -7.95 3.22 -8.31
CA ALA A 194 -8.72 3.87 -9.37
C ALA A 194 -7.85 4.15 -10.59
N ALA A 195 -6.61 4.63 -10.39
CA ALA A 195 -5.67 4.84 -11.48
C ALA A 195 -5.29 3.54 -12.19
N ALA A 196 -5.04 2.46 -11.43
CA ALA A 196 -4.75 1.14 -11.98
C ALA A 196 -5.94 0.56 -12.77
N LEU A 197 -7.16 0.68 -12.22
CA LEU A 197 -8.41 0.26 -12.85
C LEU A 197 -8.71 1.05 -14.13
N LEU A 198 -8.54 2.37 -14.10
CA LEU A 198 -8.72 3.23 -15.26
C LEU A 198 -7.66 2.94 -16.33
N GLY A 199 -6.41 2.75 -15.94
CA GLY A 199 -5.33 2.37 -16.84
C GLY A 199 -5.61 1.04 -17.54
N SER A 200 -6.05 0.02 -16.81
CA SER A 200 -6.39 -1.28 -17.40
C SER A 200 -7.58 -1.20 -18.35
N ALA A 201 -8.63 -0.48 -17.96
CA ALA A 201 -9.79 -0.29 -18.83
C ALA A 201 -9.46 0.50 -20.12
N LEU A 202 -8.57 1.49 -20.03
CA LEU A 202 -8.13 2.29 -21.19
C LEU A 202 -7.24 1.50 -22.16
N LEU A 203 -6.43 0.58 -21.65
CA LEU A 203 -5.49 -0.22 -22.44
C LEU A 203 -6.15 -1.48 -23.00
N PHE A 204 -6.91 -2.21 -22.19
CA PHE A 204 -7.42 -3.55 -22.53
C PHE A 204 -8.94 -3.63 -22.68
N GLY A 205 -9.69 -2.58 -22.29
CA GLY A 205 -11.15 -2.62 -22.30
C GLY A 205 -11.70 -3.54 -21.21
N SER A 206 -12.72 -4.33 -21.55
CA SER A 206 -13.41 -5.24 -20.61
C SER A 206 -12.73 -6.61 -20.46
N GLU A 207 -11.62 -6.86 -21.15
CA GLU A 207 -10.93 -8.15 -21.05
C GLU A 207 -10.12 -8.25 -19.76
N THR A 208 -10.24 -9.38 -19.07
CA THR A 208 -9.54 -9.66 -17.81
C THR A 208 -8.11 -10.11 -18.10
N TYR A 209 -7.21 -9.16 -18.38
CA TYR A 209 -5.78 -9.44 -18.46
C TYR A 209 -5.07 -9.21 -17.13
N PRO A 210 -4.08 -10.05 -16.77
CA PRO A 210 -3.27 -9.84 -15.58
C PRO A 210 -2.55 -8.48 -15.66
N ARG A 211 -2.47 -7.77 -14.53
CA ARG A 211 -1.89 -6.41 -14.43
C ARG A 211 -0.46 -6.31 -14.97
N LEU A 212 0.28 -7.41 -14.93
CA LEU A 212 1.62 -7.56 -15.51
C LEU A 212 1.62 -7.30 -17.03
N GLU A 213 0.51 -7.54 -17.71
CA GLU A 213 0.38 -7.24 -19.14
C GLU A 213 0.25 -5.75 -19.44
N LEU A 214 -0.16 -4.91 -18.47
CA LEU A 214 -0.13 -3.44 -18.65
C LEU A 214 1.29 -2.94 -18.92
N LEU A 215 2.26 -3.56 -18.25
CA LEU A 215 3.68 -3.24 -18.42
C LEU A 215 4.21 -3.75 -19.76
N ARG A 216 3.54 -4.75 -20.34
CA ARG A 216 3.86 -5.38 -21.62
C ARG A 216 3.24 -4.68 -22.83
N ALA A 217 2.25 -3.81 -22.65
CA ALA A 217 1.58 -3.12 -23.76
C ALA A 217 2.49 -2.12 -24.50
N TRP A 218 3.58 -1.66 -23.87
CA TRP A 218 4.45 -0.56 -24.31
C TRP A 218 4.87 -0.53 -25.79
N SER A 219 4.73 0.62 -26.46
CA SER A 219 4.91 0.80 -27.92
C SER A 219 6.35 0.94 -28.43
N SER A 220 7.34 1.18 -27.57
CA SER A 220 8.70 1.59 -27.98
C SER A 220 9.73 0.43 -28.13
N GLY A 221 9.34 -0.84 -28.14
CA GLY A 221 10.27 -1.96 -28.42
C GLY A 221 11.38 -2.23 -27.39
N SER A 222 11.50 -1.46 -26.29
CA SER A 222 12.41 -1.73 -25.15
C SER A 222 11.83 -2.75 -24.14
N PHE A 223 11.22 -3.80 -24.70
CA PHE A 223 10.10 -4.61 -24.18
C PHE A 223 10.32 -5.42 -22.90
N SER A 224 11.53 -5.50 -22.34
CA SER A 224 11.85 -6.44 -21.26
C SER A 224 12.54 -5.82 -20.05
N ARG A 225 13.21 -4.66 -20.22
CA ARG A 225 14.04 -4.09 -19.15
C ARG A 225 13.28 -3.12 -18.25
N MET A 226 12.34 -2.35 -18.81
CA MET A 226 11.60 -1.34 -18.04
C MET A 226 10.51 -1.95 -17.15
N ASP A 227 9.85 -3.02 -17.63
CA ASP A 227 8.92 -3.81 -16.83
C ASP A 227 9.63 -4.43 -15.61
N ALA A 228 10.76 -5.10 -15.85
CA ALA A 228 11.60 -5.63 -14.77
C ALA A 228 12.03 -4.55 -13.75
N LEU A 229 12.33 -3.33 -14.19
CA LEU A 229 12.66 -2.23 -13.28
C LEU A 229 11.47 -1.77 -12.44
N LEU A 230 10.27 -1.70 -13.01
CA LEU A 230 9.04 -1.36 -12.27
C LEU A 230 8.67 -2.47 -11.28
N LEU A 231 8.84 -3.73 -11.67
CA LEU A 231 8.66 -4.89 -10.79
C LEU A 231 9.68 -4.90 -9.66
N LEU A 232 10.96 -4.65 -9.94
CA LEU A 232 12.01 -4.54 -8.93
C LEU A 232 11.77 -3.36 -7.99
N LEU A 233 11.29 -2.22 -8.52
CA LEU A 233 10.91 -1.08 -7.70
C LEU A 233 9.73 -1.41 -6.78
N TRP A 234 8.70 -2.08 -7.30
CA TRP A 234 7.59 -2.52 -6.46
C TRP A 234 8.05 -3.54 -5.41
N LEU A 235 8.89 -4.51 -5.78
CA LEU A 235 9.49 -5.47 -4.85
C LEU A 235 10.31 -4.77 -3.77
N LEU A 236 11.09 -3.74 -4.12
CA LEU A 236 11.83 -2.94 -3.15
C LEU A 236 10.89 -2.21 -2.19
N CYS A 237 9.78 -1.66 -2.69
CA CYS A 237 8.72 -1.08 -1.86
C CYS A 237 8.03 -2.13 -0.98
N ALA A 238 7.83 -3.35 -1.47
CA ALA A 238 7.21 -4.45 -0.71
C ALA A 238 8.13 -4.93 0.42
N VAL A 239 9.42 -5.07 0.14
CA VAL A 239 10.46 -5.37 1.14
C VAL A 239 10.52 -4.27 2.20
N TYR A 240 10.48 -3.01 1.79
CA TYR A 240 10.39 -1.87 2.70
C TYR A 240 9.12 -1.95 3.58
N ARG A 241 7.96 -2.22 2.98
CA ARG A 241 6.68 -2.37 3.70
C ARG A 241 6.76 -3.48 4.73
N ALA A 242 7.31 -4.65 4.38
CA ALA A 242 7.44 -5.77 5.30
C ALA A 242 8.28 -5.40 6.54
N ALA A 243 9.44 -4.78 6.34
CA ALA A 243 10.28 -4.34 7.46
C ALA A 243 9.62 -3.20 8.27
N MET A 244 8.93 -2.27 7.61
CA MET A 244 8.22 -1.17 8.27
C MET A 244 7.06 -1.67 9.12
N LEU A 245 6.26 -2.64 8.64
CA LEU A 245 5.17 -3.26 9.40
C LEU A 245 5.69 -3.98 10.64
N CYS A 246 6.82 -4.68 10.54
CA CYS A 246 7.48 -5.29 11.69
C CYS A 246 7.90 -4.22 12.73
N ALA A 247 8.50 -3.12 12.29
CA ALA A 247 8.84 -1.98 13.14
C ALA A 247 7.58 -1.32 13.76
N ALA A 248 6.47 -1.24 13.02
CA ALA A 248 5.20 -0.72 13.51
C ALA A 248 4.60 -1.60 14.62
N ILE A 249 4.63 -2.93 14.46
CA ILE A 249 4.21 -3.88 15.50
C ILE A 249 5.08 -3.68 16.76
N ARG A 250 6.40 -3.59 16.62
CA ARG A 250 7.31 -3.30 17.75
C ARG A 250 6.91 -2.01 18.47
N LEU A 251 6.66 -0.93 17.73
CA LEU A 251 6.28 0.36 18.31
C LEU A 251 4.96 0.31 19.09
N LEU A 252 3.96 -0.45 18.62
CA LEU A 252 2.69 -0.61 19.34
C LEU A 252 2.87 -1.23 20.73
N TRP A 253 3.87 -2.11 20.89
CA TRP A 253 4.19 -2.77 22.16
C TRP A 253 5.21 -2.00 23.02
N GLN A 254 5.93 -1.02 22.47
CA GLN A 254 6.88 -0.16 23.20
C GLN A 254 6.27 1.12 23.79
N GLN A 255 4.99 1.39 23.56
CA GLN A 255 4.27 2.52 24.19
C GLN A 255 3.98 2.42 25.73
N PRO A 256 4.28 1.35 26.52
CA PRO A 256 3.81 1.30 27.91
C PRO A 256 4.68 2.03 28.95
N GLU A 257 5.90 2.50 28.63
CA GLU A 257 6.80 2.97 29.71
C GLU A 257 6.90 4.50 29.93
N ALA A 258 6.27 5.33 29.10
CA ALA A 258 6.46 6.78 29.18
C ALA A 258 5.47 7.53 30.11
N GLU A 259 4.44 6.87 30.65
CA GLU A 259 3.40 7.50 31.49
C GLU A 259 3.42 7.04 32.96
N VAL A 260 4.40 6.21 33.35
CA VAL A 260 4.62 5.87 34.76
C VAL A 260 6.00 6.37 35.17
N GLN A 261 6.10 7.66 35.47
CA GLN A 261 7.09 8.12 36.45
C GLN A 261 6.36 8.94 37.53
N PRO A 262 6.69 8.68 38.81
CA PRO A 262 5.89 9.05 39.98
C PRO A 262 5.84 10.55 40.27
#